data_AF-A0A6P7H5S3-F1
#
_entry.id   AF-A0A6P7H5S3-F1
#
_cell.length_a   1.000
_cell.length_b   1.000
_cell.length_c   1.000
_cell.angle_alpha   90.00
_cell.angle_beta   90.00
_cell.angle_gamma   90.00
#
_symmetry.space_group_name_H-M   'P 1'
#
loop_
_entity.id
_entity.type
_entity.pdbx_description
1 polymer ?
#
loop_
_entity_poly.entity_id
_entity_poly.type
_entity_poly.pdbx_seq_one_letter_code
_entity_poly.pdbx_strand_id
1 'polypeptide(L)'
;MASVSVIKSSRGCDLLVVEKFQFCKQDVLKSGEVRWRCIKKNLRCLAKLYTVGAEYTVTRSELIHNHESDETTLERKIVTTSCKRKAVEDISEKPSKIIKSVLSNHLPENLSSIDVSLIRRNLYNSRRKLLPALPKDIHDVHSVLDSYGPKTTTGENFLINYVQLIMKEH
;
A
#
# COMPACT_ATOMS: atom_id res chain seq x y z
N MET A 1 13.17 25.45 -8.75
CA MET A 1 13.42 24.17 -8.06
C MET A 1 12.41 23.17 -8.56
N ALA A 2 12.83 21.98 -8.99
CA ALA A 2 11.90 20.96 -9.48
C ALA A 2 11.05 20.42 -8.31
N SER A 3 9.73 20.42 -8.45
CA SER A 3 8.82 19.83 -7.46
C SER A 3 8.94 18.32 -7.48
N VAL A 4 9.33 17.73 -6.35
CA VAL A 4 9.41 16.27 -6.19
C VAL A 4 8.17 15.79 -5.48
N SER A 5 7.51 14.77 -6.04
CA SER A 5 6.48 14.01 -5.31
C SER A 5 6.98 12.60 -5.03
N VAL A 6 6.50 12.01 -3.94
CA VAL A 6 6.93 10.67 -3.48
C VAL A 6 5.78 9.70 -3.61
N ILE A 7 6.05 8.55 -4.26
CA ILE A 7 5.12 7.43 -4.34
C ILE A 7 5.80 6.15 -3.85
N LYS A 8 5.01 5.16 -3.42
CA LYS A 8 5.56 3.84 -3.07
C LYS A 8 5.62 2.92 -4.28
N SER A 9 6.68 2.12 -4.36
CA SER A 9 6.79 1.01 -5.29
C SER A 9 5.90 -0.17 -4.86
N SER A 10 5.74 -1.17 -5.73
CA SER A 10 5.04 -2.42 -5.39
C SER A 10 5.68 -3.19 -4.22
N ARG A 11 6.97 -2.94 -3.95
CA ARG A 11 7.73 -3.52 -2.84
C ARG A 11 7.76 -2.64 -1.59
N GLY A 12 7.09 -1.49 -1.60
CA GLY A 12 7.04 -0.56 -0.47
C GLY A 12 8.19 0.44 -0.39
N CYS A 13 9.21 0.36 -1.26
CA CYS A 13 10.28 1.35 -1.33
C CYS A 13 9.80 2.67 -1.95
N ASP A 14 10.38 3.79 -1.54
CA ASP A 14 10.11 5.11 -2.10
C ASP A 14 10.58 5.25 -3.55
N LEU A 15 9.80 5.99 -4.32
CA LEU A 15 10.09 6.43 -5.66
C LEU A 15 9.81 7.92 -5.75
N LEU A 16 10.71 8.65 -6.38
CA LEU A 16 10.55 10.06 -6.65
C LEU A 16 9.91 10.23 -8.03
N VAL A 17 8.99 11.18 -8.14
CA VAL A 17 8.36 11.56 -9.40
C VAL A 17 8.73 13.01 -9.67
N VAL A 18 9.40 13.23 -10.80
CA VAL A 18 9.84 14.54 -11.31
C VAL A 18 9.49 14.58 -12.79
N GLU A 19 8.81 15.64 -13.23
CA GLU A 19 8.41 15.82 -14.64
C GLU A 19 7.73 14.57 -15.24
N LYS A 20 6.85 13.92 -14.45
CA LYS A 20 6.12 12.69 -14.83
C LYS A 20 7.01 11.44 -15.01
N PHE A 21 8.31 11.55 -14.75
CA PHE A 21 9.24 10.42 -14.72
C PHE A 21 9.44 9.91 -13.30
N GLN A 22 9.57 8.59 -13.18
CA GLN A 22 9.80 7.90 -11.91
C GLN A 22 11.27 7.56 -11.73
N PHE A 23 11.78 7.78 -10.52
CA PHE A 23 13.15 7.50 -10.13
C PHE A 23 13.18 6.58 -8.89
N CYS A 24 14.06 5.58 -8.91
CA CYS A 24 14.33 4.71 -7.77
C CYS A 24 15.69 4.99 -7.15
N LYS A 25 15.79 4.79 -5.83
CA LYS A 25 17.03 4.94 -5.09
C LYS A 25 18.08 3.99 -5.64
N GLN A 26 19.28 4.51 -5.92
CA GLN A 26 20.41 3.74 -6.38
C GLN A 26 21.42 3.53 -5.26
N ASP A 27 22.01 4.61 -4.75
CA ASP A 27 23.07 4.58 -3.74
C ASP A 27 23.13 5.90 -2.96
N VAL A 28 23.83 5.88 -1.82
CA VAL A 28 24.15 7.07 -1.03
C VAL A 28 25.61 7.41 -1.27
N LEU A 29 25.90 8.64 -1.68
CA LEU A 29 27.24 9.11 -1.95
C LEU A 29 28.00 9.43 -0.67
N LYS A 30 29.34 9.49 -0.76
CA LYS A 30 30.21 9.96 0.34
C LYS A 30 29.88 11.38 0.79
N SER A 31 29.30 12.20 -0.08
CA SER A 31 28.80 13.54 0.24
C SER A 31 27.54 13.54 1.11
N GLY A 32 26.92 12.38 1.36
CA GLY A 32 25.63 12.27 2.04
C GLY A 32 24.42 12.42 1.11
N GLU A 33 24.63 12.78 -0.16
CA GLU A 33 23.57 12.85 -1.16
C GLU A 33 23.07 11.45 -1.54
N VAL A 34 21.76 11.32 -1.74
CA VAL A 34 21.15 10.11 -2.30
C VAL A 34 21.05 10.25 -3.81
N ARG A 35 21.65 9.32 -4.55
CA ARG A 35 21.49 9.21 -6.00
C ARG A 35 20.24 8.40 -6.32
N TRP A 36 19.42 8.94 -7.21
CA TRP A 36 18.25 8.29 -7.78
C TRP A 36 18.40 8.17 -9.29
N ARG A 37 17.94 7.06 -9.85
CA ARG A 37 18.01 6.75 -11.28
C ARG A 37 16.62 6.53 -11.85
N CYS A 38 16.43 6.81 -13.14
CA CYS A 38 15.17 6.49 -13.80
C CYS A 38 14.83 5.00 -13.70
N ILE A 39 13.56 4.67 -13.50
CA ILE A 39 13.07 3.28 -13.37
C ILE A 39 13.15 2.48 -14.68
N LYS A 40 13.16 3.14 -15.85
CA LYS A 40 13.21 2.50 -17.17
C LYS A 40 14.65 2.06 -17.52
N LYS A 41 15.26 1.26 -16.62
CA LYS A 41 16.60 0.69 -16.80
C LYS A 41 16.70 -0.18 -18.05
N ASN A 42 15.61 -0.85 -18.43
CA ASN A 42 15.51 -1.65 -19.65
C ASN A 42 15.79 -0.82 -20.92
N LEU A 43 15.43 0.47 -20.91
CA LEU A 43 15.71 1.40 -22.01
C LEU A 43 17.10 2.04 -21.90
N ARG A 44 17.94 1.60 -20.95
CA ARG A 44 19.26 2.17 -20.66
C ARG A 44 19.22 3.68 -20.41
N CYS A 45 18.12 4.18 -19.85
CA CYS A 45 17.98 5.59 -19.50
C CYS A 45 19.04 5.99 -18.46
N LEU A 46 19.74 7.11 -18.74
CA LEU A 46 20.80 7.65 -17.91
C LEU A 46 20.33 8.78 -16.98
N ALA A 47 19.06 9.19 -17.11
CA ALA A 47 18.49 10.23 -16.28
C ALA A 47 18.60 9.86 -14.79
N LYS A 48 19.09 10.82 -14.01
CA LYS A 48 19.38 10.68 -12.59
C LYS A 48 19.21 12.01 -11.88
N LEU A 49 18.91 11.95 -10.59
CA LEU A 49 18.85 13.13 -9.75
C LEU A 49 19.40 12.81 -8.37
N TYR A 50 19.77 13.86 -7.65
CA TYR A 50 20.41 13.76 -6.35
C TYR A 50 19.61 14.54 -5.34
N THR A 51 19.37 13.93 -4.17
CA THR A 51 18.63 14.58 -3.10
C THR A 51 19.41 14.57 -1.80
N VAL A 52 19.13 15.52 -0.92
CA VAL A 52 19.64 15.58 0.45
C VAL A 52 18.48 15.74 1.43
N GLY A 53 18.66 15.25 2.65
CA GLY A 53 17.67 15.35 3.72
C GLY A 53 16.45 14.43 3.56
N ALA A 54 15.61 14.41 4.60
CA ALA A 54 14.37 13.63 4.62
C ALA A 54 13.27 14.20 3.70
N GLU A 55 13.38 15.48 3.35
CA GLU A 55 12.44 16.18 2.47
C GLU A 55 12.74 15.99 0.98
N TYR A 56 13.76 15.20 0.64
CA TYR A 56 14.17 14.93 -0.74
C TYR A 56 14.52 16.19 -1.55
N THR A 57 15.17 17.16 -0.91
CA THR A 57 15.61 18.41 -1.56
C THR A 57 16.58 18.10 -2.70
N VAL A 58 16.23 18.47 -3.93
CA VAL A 58 17.05 18.20 -5.12
C VAL A 58 18.27 19.11 -5.13
N THR A 59 19.47 18.52 -5.13
CA THR A 59 20.74 19.27 -5.19
C THR A 59 21.22 19.46 -6.62
N ARG A 60 21.11 18.41 -7.45
CA ARG A 60 21.42 18.43 -8.88
C ARG A 60 20.61 17.37 -9.62
N SER A 61 20.38 17.57 -10.90
CA SER A 61 19.64 16.64 -11.76
C SER A 61 20.18 16.62 -13.19
N GLU A 62 20.12 15.44 -13.80
CA GLU A 62 20.36 15.21 -15.22
C GLU A 62 19.09 14.50 -15.74
N LEU A 63 18.13 15.29 -16.24
CA LEU A 63 16.78 14.81 -16.63
C LEU A 63 16.65 14.52 -18.13
N ILE A 64 17.76 14.18 -18.80
CA ILE A 64 17.73 13.83 -20.22
C ILE A 64 17.28 12.38 -20.35
N HIS A 65 16.01 12.21 -20.74
CA HIS A 65 15.41 10.92 -20.99
C HIS A 65 15.54 10.52 -22.46
N ASN A 66 15.78 9.23 -22.70
CA ASN A 66 15.80 8.62 -24.04
C ASN A 66 14.50 7.86 -24.34
N HIS A 67 13.43 8.19 -23.62
CA HIS A 67 12.13 7.56 -23.74
C HIS A 67 11.06 8.55 -23.29
N GLU A 68 9.84 8.32 -23.75
CA GLU A 68 8.68 9.11 -23.35
C GLU A 68 8.20 8.73 -21.94
N SER A 69 7.50 9.67 -21.31
CA SER A 69 6.85 9.42 -20.03
C SER A 69 5.61 8.55 -20.23
N ASP A 70 5.34 7.67 -19.26
CA ASP A 70 4.19 6.75 -19.29
C ASP A 70 3.19 7.21 -18.23
N GLU A 71 2.50 8.30 -18.55
CA GLU A 71 1.60 9.02 -17.64
C GLU A 71 0.47 8.13 -17.16
N THR A 72 -0.17 7.41 -18.08
CA THR A 72 -1.27 6.48 -17.77
C THR A 72 -0.86 5.42 -16.76
N THR A 73 0.36 4.87 -16.86
CA THR A 73 0.86 3.89 -15.87
C THR A 73 1.22 4.56 -14.55
N LEU A 74 1.76 5.78 -14.58
CA LEU A 74 2.06 6.56 -13.39
C LEU A 74 0.78 6.90 -12.60
N GLU A 75 -0.26 7.43 -13.26
CA GLU A 75 -1.53 7.79 -12.64
C GLU A 75 -2.23 6.58 -12.01
N ARG A 76 -2.30 5.45 -12.74
CA ARG A 76 -2.84 4.19 -12.21
C ARG A 76 -2.09 3.74 -10.95
N LYS A 77 -0.77 3.93 -10.92
CA LYS A 77 0.06 3.60 -9.76
C LYS A 77 -0.17 4.54 -8.58
N ILE A 78 -0.33 5.84 -8.82
CA ILE A 78 -0.68 6.83 -7.78
C ILE A 78 -2.00 6.45 -7.11
N VAL A 79 -3.04 6.17 -7.91
CA VAL A 79 -4.35 5.74 -7.39
C VAL A 79 -4.24 4.43 -6.64
N THR A 80 -3.58 3.42 -7.22
CA THR A 80 -3.44 2.10 -6.59
C THR A 80 -2.73 2.20 -5.23
N THR A 81 -1.66 2.97 -5.16
CA THR A 81 -0.85 3.13 -3.94
C THR A 81 -1.64 3.87 -2.87
N SER A 82 -2.34 4.94 -3.24
CA SER A 82 -3.23 5.69 -2.34
C SER A 82 -4.35 4.81 -1.77
N CYS A 83 -5.00 4.01 -2.62
CA CYS A 83 -6.02 3.05 -2.20
C CYS A 83 -5.47 2.00 -1.23
N LYS A 84 -4.28 1.46 -1.49
CA LYS A 84 -3.63 0.48 -0.60
C LYS A 84 -3.33 1.08 0.78
N ARG A 85 -2.78 2.30 0.81
CA ARG A 85 -2.48 3.02 2.06
C ARG A 85 -3.76 3.22 2.89
N LYS A 86 -4.79 3.85 2.31
CA LYS A 86 -6.07 4.09 2.99
C LYS A 86 -6.74 2.80 3.48
N ALA A 87 -6.58 1.69 2.75
CA ALA A 87 -7.21 0.43 3.13
C ALA A 87 -6.57 -0.28 4.31
N VAL A 88 -5.30 0.01 4.58
CA VAL A 88 -4.55 -0.46 5.76
C VAL A 88 -4.89 0.43 6.95
N GLU A 89 -5.03 1.75 6.74
CA GLU A 89 -5.44 2.71 7.77
C GLU A 89 -6.90 2.49 8.23
N ASP A 90 -7.82 2.36 7.26
CA ASP A 90 -9.25 2.16 7.51
C ASP A 90 -9.68 0.75 7.11
N ILE A 91 -9.32 -0.26 7.91
CA ILE A 91 -9.55 -1.68 7.54
C ILE A 91 -11.03 -2.07 7.46
N SER A 92 -11.90 -1.43 8.26
CA SER A 92 -13.33 -1.67 8.32
C SER A 92 -14.13 -0.98 7.21
N GLU A 93 -13.57 0.07 6.59
CA GLU A 93 -14.26 0.84 5.56
C GLU A 93 -14.49 -0.01 4.31
N LYS A 94 -15.61 0.22 3.60
CA LYS A 94 -15.93 -0.58 2.42
C LYS A 94 -14.95 -0.26 1.29
N PRO A 95 -14.37 -1.26 0.58
CA PRO A 95 -13.42 -1.02 -0.52
C PRO A 95 -13.93 -0.05 -1.58
N SER A 96 -15.24 -0.09 -1.91
CA SER A 96 -15.85 0.83 -2.87
C SER A 96 -15.80 2.29 -2.41
N LYS A 97 -15.95 2.55 -1.11
CA LYS A 97 -15.91 3.92 -0.56
C LYS A 97 -14.48 4.46 -0.55
N ILE A 98 -13.49 3.63 -0.24
CA ILE A 98 -12.07 3.99 -0.37
C ILE A 98 -11.73 4.35 -1.81
N ILE A 99 -12.07 3.49 -2.78
CA ILE A 99 -11.78 3.72 -4.19
C ILE A 99 -12.46 5.01 -4.67
N LYS A 100 -13.75 5.19 -4.36
CA LYS A 100 -14.49 6.43 -4.70
C LYS A 100 -13.84 7.67 -4.10
N SER A 101 -13.42 7.62 -2.83
CA SER A 101 -12.75 8.74 -2.17
C SER A 101 -11.41 9.09 -2.84
N VAL A 102 -10.62 8.11 -3.25
CA VAL A 102 -9.34 8.36 -3.94
C VAL A 102 -9.58 8.93 -5.33
N LEU A 103 -10.52 8.35 -6.09
CA LEU A 103 -10.85 8.82 -7.45
C LEU A 103 -11.48 10.21 -7.45
N SER A 104 -12.24 10.57 -6.42
CA SER A 104 -12.78 11.93 -6.25
C SER A 104 -11.68 12.97 -6.07
N ASN A 105 -10.52 12.60 -5.51
CA ASN A 105 -9.39 13.50 -5.33
C ASN A 105 -8.46 13.51 -6.55
N HIS A 106 -8.37 12.40 -7.27
CA HIS A 106 -7.49 12.24 -8.43
C HIS A 106 -8.07 11.17 -9.37
N LEU A 107 -8.72 11.62 -10.45
CA LEU A 107 -9.28 10.76 -11.49
C LEU A 107 -8.32 10.70 -12.70
N PRO A 108 -7.71 9.54 -12.99
CA PRO A 108 -6.92 9.36 -14.22
C PRO A 108 -7.81 9.48 -15.45
N GLU A 109 -7.29 10.08 -16.53
CA GLU A 109 -8.06 10.29 -17.78
C GLU A 109 -8.53 8.97 -18.41
N ASN A 110 -7.68 7.94 -18.36
CA ASN A 110 -7.89 6.66 -19.04
C ASN A 110 -8.04 5.48 -18.06
N LEU A 111 -8.91 5.62 -17.05
CA LEU A 111 -9.16 4.55 -16.08
C LEU A 111 -10.19 3.53 -16.60
N SER A 112 -9.76 2.29 -16.83
CA SER A 112 -10.64 1.20 -17.27
C SER A 112 -11.39 0.52 -16.11
N SER A 113 -12.50 -0.15 -16.41
CA SER A 113 -13.20 -1.05 -15.48
C SER A 113 -12.31 -2.21 -14.99
N ILE A 114 -11.36 -2.65 -15.83
CA ILE A 114 -10.35 -3.64 -15.48
C ILE A 114 -9.41 -3.08 -14.41
N ASP A 115 -8.95 -1.84 -14.56
CA ASP A 115 -8.08 -1.18 -13.57
C ASP A 115 -8.78 -1.07 -12.22
N VAL A 116 -10.05 -0.68 -12.18
CA VAL A 116 -10.84 -0.62 -10.94
C VAL A 116 -10.91 -2.00 -10.26
N SER A 117 -11.08 -3.07 -11.05
CA SER A 117 -11.11 -4.44 -10.54
C SER A 117 -9.74 -4.86 -9.97
N LEU A 118 -8.65 -4.50 -10.65
CA LEU A 118 -7.28 -4.72 -10.17
C LEU A 118 -6.98 -3.94 -8.88
N ILE A 119 -7.42 -2.68 -8.80
CA ILE A 119 -7.28 -1.84 -7.60
C ILE A 119 -8.01 -2.49 -6.43
N ARG A 120 -9.26 -2.94 -6.62
CA ARG A 120 -10.05 -3.62 -5.58
C ARG A 120 -9.36 -4.89 -5.07
N ARG A 121 -8.79 -5.71 -5.97
CA ARG A 121 -8.03 -6.91 -5.60
C ARG A 121 -6.77 -6.57 -4.82
N ASN A 122 -6.02 -5.59 -5.29
CA ASN A 122 -4.82 -5.08 -4.63
C ASN A 122 -5.09 -4.54 -3.22
N LEU A 123 -6.23 -3.88 -3.05
CA LEU A 123 -6.72 -3.37 -1.77
C LEU A 123 -7.00 -4.52 -0.80
N TYR A 124 -7.77 -5.51 -1.24
CA TYR A 124 -8.07 -6.70 -0.43
C TYR A 124 -6.79 -7.44 0.01
N ASN A 125 -5.86 -7.65 -0.92
CA ASN A 125 -4.58 -8.30 -0.62
C ASN A 125 -3.75 -7.52 0.42
N SER A 126 -3.86 -6.19 0.44
CA SER A 126 -3.16 -5.37 1.42
C SER A 126 -3.77 -5.53 2.82
N ARG A 127 -5.11 -5.60 2.91
CA ARG A 127 -5.81 -5.87 4.18
C ARG A 127 -5.54 -7.27 4.73
N ARG A 128 -5.56 -8.28 3.86
CA ARG A 128 -5.32 -9.68 4.27
C ARG A 128 -3.95 -9.92 4.90
N LYS A 129 -2.96 -9.05 4.65
CA LYS A 129 -1.66 -9.11 5.32
C LYS A 129 -1.69 -8.70 6.80
N LEU A 130 -2.72 -7.96 7.21
CA LEU A 130 -2.90 -7.50 8.59
C LEU A 130 -3.85 -8.39 9.39
N LEU A 131 -4.74 -9.10 8.70
CA LEU A 131 -5.76 -9.94 9.33
C LEU A 131 -5.19 -11.32 9.64
N PRO A 132 -5.63 -11.95 10.73
CA PRO A 132 -5.27 -13.33 11.01
C PRO A 132 -5.68 -14.26 9.86
N ALA A 133 -4.98 -15.39 9.77
CA ALA A 133 -5.39 -16.47 8.90
C ALA A 133 -6.83 -16.87 9.23
N LEU A 134 -7.61 -17.21 8.19
CA LEU A 134 -8.92 -17.79 8.44
C LEU A 134 -8.70 -19.14 9.13
N PRO A 135 -9.43 -19.42 10.21
CA PRO A 135 -9.36 -20.72 10.86
C PRO A 135 -9.74 -21.81 9.85
N LYS A 136 -9.04 -22.94 9.89
CA LYS A 136 -9.19 -23.98 8.86
C LYS A 136 -10.30 -24.97 9.20
N ASP A 137 -10.54 -25.16 10.49
CA ASP A 137 -11.53 -26.07 11.01
C ASP A 137 -12.23 -25.47 12.25
N ILE A 138 -13.23 -26.20 12.74
CA ILE A 138 -14.02 -25.79 13.89
C ILE A 138 -13.18 -25.72 15.18
N HIS A 139 -12.14 -26.54 15.31
CA HIS A 139 -11.28 -26.56 16.49
C HIS A 139 -10.39 -25.31 16.55
N ASP A 140 -9.84 -24.89 15.42
CA ASP A 140 -9.14 -23.61 15.26
C ASP A 140 -10.07 -22.44 15.62
N VAL A 141 -11.33 -22.47 15.17
CA VAL A 141 -12.33 -21.44 15.52
C VAL A 141 -12.51 -21.37 17.04
N HIS A 142 -12.78 -22.50 17.70
CA HIS A 142 -12.98 -22.54 19.15
C HIS A 142 -11.74 -22.05 19.91
N SER A 143 -10.54 -22.51 19.52
CA SER A 143 -9.28 -22.09 20.13
C SER A 143 -9.04 -20.58 20.04
N VAL A 144 -9.30 -19.98 18.86
CA VAL A 144 -9.20 -18.52 18.67
C VAL A 144 -10.23 -17.79 19.53
N LEU A 145 -11.47 -18.27 19.55
CA LEU A 145 -12.56 -17.65 20.31
C LEU A 145 -12.31 -17.69 21.82
N ASP A 146 -11.83 -18.81 22.35
CA ASP A 146 -11.46 -18.95 23.76
C ASP A 146 -10.31 -18.00 24.13
N SER A 147 -9.31 -17.87 23.26
CA SER A 147 -8.20 -16.92 23.47
C SER A 147 -8.66 -15.46 23.48
N TYR A 148 -9.67 -15.12 22.69
CA TYR A 148 -10.22 -13.77 22.60
C TYR A 148 -11.13 -13.42 23.79
N GLY A 149 -11.79 -14.42 24.39
CA GLY A 149 -12.65 -14.27 25.56
C GLY A 149 -13.77 -13.23 25.36
N PRO A 150 -14.59 -13.32 24.29
CA PRO A 150 -15.60 -12.32 23.99
C PRO A 150 -16.64 -12.23 25.11
N LYS A 151 -16.98 -11.00 25.50
CA LYS A 151 -17.99 -10.71 26.52
C LYS A 151 -19.18 -9.95 25.94
N THR A 152 -20.34 -10.14 26.55
CA THR A 152 -21.55 -9.35 26.28
C THR A 152 -21.40 -7.93 26.83
N THR A 153 -22.34 -7.04 26.47
CA THR A 153 -22.46 -5.70 27.07
C THR A 153 -22.73 -5.74 28.58
N THR A 154 -23.25 -6.86 29.09
CA THR A 154 -23.47 -7.13 30.52
C THR A 154 -22.26 -7.75 31.21
N GLY A 155 -21.17 -8.03 30.49
CA GLY A 155 -19.91 -8.57 31.03
C GLY A 155 -19.87 -10.10 31.16
N GLU A 156 -20.91 -10.79 30.73
CA GLU A 156 -21.00 -12.25 30.71
C GLU A 156 -20.23 -12.83 29.52
N ASN A 157 -19.82 -14.10 29.59
CA ASN A 157 -19.19 -14.75 28.45
C ASN A 157 -20.18 -14.85 27.29
N PHE A 158 -19.77 -14.34 26.12
CA PHE A 158 -20.61 -14.36 24.92
C PHE A 158 -20.80 -15.79 24.38
N LEU A 159 -19.81 -16.66 24.61
CA LEU A 159 -19.84 -18.05 24.18
C LEU A 159 -20.23 -18.96 25.34
N ILE A 160 -21.15 -19.87 25.06
CA ILE A 160 -21.53 -20.94 25.97
C ILE A 160 -20.41 -21.98 25.92
N ASN A 161 -19.56 -21.99 26.96
CA ASN A 161 -18.50 -22.98 27.10
C ASN A 161 -19.11 -24.30 27.58
N TYR A 162 -19.60 -25.14 26.65
CA TYR A 162 -20.24 -26.42 26.95
C TYR A 162 -19.35 -27.40 27.74
N VAL A 163 -18.03 -27.20 27.71
CA VAL A 163 -17.06 -28.04 28.45
C VAL A 163 -17.20 -27.88 29.98
N GLN A 164 -17.64 -26.71 30.47
CA GLN A 164 -17.86 -26.50 31.92
C GLN A 164 -19.19 -27.07 32.43
N LEU A 165 -20.15 -27.36 31.55
CA LEU A 165 -21.45 -27.91 31.95
C LEU A 165 -21.37 -29.42 32.21
N ILE A 166 -20.54 -30.16 31.47
CA ILE A 166 -20.40 -31.61 31.65
C ILE A 166 -19.55 -31.96 32.89
N MET A 167 -18.66 -31.08 33.35
CA MET A 167 -17.84 -31.33 34.55
C MET A 167 -18.46 -30.86 35.87
N LYS A 168 -19.73 -30.41 35.88
CA LYS A 168 -20.47 -30.05 37.10
C LYS A 168 -21.54 -31.08 37.51
N GLU A 169 -21.66 -32.20 36.80
CA GLU A 169 -22.64 -33.27 37.10
C GLU A 169 -22.04 -34.55 37.70
N HIS A 170 -20.85 -34.48 38.31
CA HIS A 170 -20.27 -35.58 39.09
C HIS A 170 -19.78 -35.13 40.46
#